data_AF-A0A518AMC8-F1
#
_entry.id   AF-A0A518AMC8-F1
#
_cell.length_a   1.000
_cell.length_b   1.000
_cell.length_c   1.000
_cell.angle_alpha   90.00
_cell.angle_beta   90.00
_cell.angle_gamma   90.00
#
_symmetry.space_group_name_H-M   'P 1'
#
loop_
_entity.id
_entity.type
_entity.pdbx_description
1 polymer ?
#
loop_
_entity_poly.entity_id
_entity_poly.type
_entity_poly.pdbx_seq_one_letter_code
_entity_poly.pdbx_strand_id
1 'polypeptide(L)' 'MAKALTFAGMAVAGICLLAFGLDLVGVTFGGQSIIVDLGFMVCSGILGYLSWNAYRDL' A
#
# COMPACT_ATOMS: atom_id res chain seq x y z
N MET A 1 -8.35 2.08 -20.83
CA MET A 1 -8.20 0.84 -20.04
C MET A 1 -6.98 0.91 -19.11
N ALA A 2 -5.76 1.10 -19.62
CA ALA A 2 -4.54 1.05 -18.79
C ALA A 2 -4.46 2.13 -17.68
N LYS A 3 -4.90 3.37 -17.95
CA LYS A 3 -4.89 4.45 -16.93
C LYS A 3 -5.82 4.22 -15.74
N ALA A 4 -6.92 3.49 -15.93
CA ALA A 4 -7.86 3.20 -14.83
C ALA A 4 -7.28 2.14 -13.87
N LEU A 5 -6.58 1.14 -14.42
CA LEU A 5 -5.91 0.11 -13.61
C LEU A 5 -4.75 0.67 -12.79
N THR A 6 -3.96 1.60 -13.34
CA THR A 6 -2.87 2.23 -12.59
C THR A 6 -3.39 3.12 -11.47
N PHE A 7 -4.50 3.84 -11.69
CA PHE A 7 -5.18 4.60 -10.64
C PHE A 7 -5.76 3.70 -9.54
N ALA A 8 -6.37 2.57 -9.91
CA ALA A 8 -6.86 1.60 -8.95
C ALA A 8 -5.72 0.99 -8.12
N GLY A 9 -4.59 0.64 -8.75
CA GLY A 9 -3.40 0.14 -8.06
C GLY A 9 -2.81 1.13 -7.08
N MET A 10 -2.72 2.42 -7.45
CA MET A 10 -2.29 3.49 -6.55
C MET A 10 -3.25 3.70 -5.38
N ALA A 11 -4.57 3.67 -5.63
CA ALA A 11 -5.57 3.83 -4.58
C ALA A 11 -5.51 2.67 -3.56
N VAL A 12 -5.42 1.43 -4.02
CA VAL A 12 -5.29 0.24 -3.15
C VAL A 12 -3.98 0.30 -2.36
N ALA A 13 -2.86 0.64 -2.99
CA ALA A 13 -1.58 0.81 -2.30
C ALA A 13 -1.65 1.88 -1.20
N GLY A 14 -2.29 3.02 -1.46
CA GLY A 14 -2.49 4.08 -0.48
C GLY A 14 -3.35 3.66 0.71
N ILE A 15 -4.44 2.93 0.46
CA ILE A 15 -5.31 2.40 1.54
C ILE A 15 -4.55 1.37 2.38
N CYS A 16 -3.78 0.47 1.75
CA CYS A 16 -2.94 -0.50 2.47
C CYS A 16 -1.86 0.20 3.31
N LEU A 17 -1.16 1.20 2.76
CA LEU A 17 -0.16 1.95 3.52
C LEU A 17 -0.76 2.65 4.74
N LEU A 18 -1.94 3.25 4.59
CA LEU A 18 -2.65 3.88 5.71
C LEU A 18 -3.10 2.86 6.74
N ALA A 19 -3.69 1.74 6.31
CA ALA A 19 -4.15 0.69 7.19
C ALA A 19 -3.01 0.08 8.01
N PHE A 20 -1.91 -0.32 7.36
CA PHE A 20 -0.74 -0.89 8.05
C PHE A 20 0.07 0.15 8.83
N GLY A 21 0.08 1.42 8.39
CA GLY A 21 0.67 2.51 9.16
C GLY A 21 -0.10 2.82 10.44
N LEU A 22 -1.44 2.80 10.39
CA LEU A 22 -2.31 2.88 11.57
C LEU A 22 -2.14 1.66 12.48
N ASP A 23 -1.84 0.51 11.90
CA ASP A 23 -1.61 -0.72 12.65
C ASP A 23 -0.32 -0.71 13.46
N LEU A 24 0.72 -0.11 12.88
CA LEU A 24 1.98 0.13 13.58
C LEU A 24 1.82 1.06 14.80
N VAL A 25 0.79 1.91 14.80
CA VAL A 25 0.41 2.79 15.93
C VAL A 25 -0.52 2.06 16.92
N GLY A 26 -0.92 0.83 16.64
CA GLY A 26 -1.69 -0.05 17.53
C GLY A 26 -3.20 0.22 17.53
N VAL A 27 -3.75 0.89 16.52
CA VAL A 27 -5.16 1.33 16.50
C VAL A 27 -6.10 0.28 15.87
N THR A 28 -5.62 -0.62 15.00
CA THR A 28 -6.52 -1.36 14.07
C THR A 28 -6.61 -2.89 14.22
N PHE A 29 -5.51 -3.65 14.24
CA PHE A 29 -5.49 -5.12 14.20
C PHE A 29 -4.79 -5.77 15.40
N GLY A 30 -4.65 -5.05 16.51
CA GLY A 30 -4.25 -5.65 17.78
C GLY A 30 -2.78 -6.08 17.87
N GLY A 31 -1.91 -5.59 16.96
CA GLY A 31 -0.45 -5.60 17.13
C GLY A 31 0.18 -6.97 17.37
N GLN A 32 -0.41 -8.06 16.86
CA GLN A 32 0.09 -9.41 17.13
C GLN A 32 1.47 -9.67 16.51
N SER A 33 1.82 -9.03 15.40
CA SER A 33 3.15 -9.21 14.81
C SER A 33 3.59 -7.98 14.01
N ILE A 34 4.40 -7.13 14.64
CA ILE A 34 5.04 -5.95 14.03
C ILE A 34 5.79 -6.32 12.74
N ILE A 35 6.32 -7.54 12.64
CA ILE A 35 7.00 -8.06 11.44
C ILE A 35 6.06 -8.14 10.24
N VAL A 36 4.81 -8.55 10.45
CA VAL A 36 3.81 -8.68 9.38
C VAL A 36 3.38 -7.29 8.91
N ASP A 37 3.18 -6.35 9.82
CA ASP A 37 2.81 -4.98 9.49
C ASP A 37 3.91 -4.29 8.70
N LEU A 38 5.16 -4.45 9.13
CA LEU A 38 6.31 -3.89 8.43
C LEU A 38 6.48 -4.51 7.04
N GLY A 39 6.28 -5.82 6.90
CA GLY A 39 6.34 -6.52 5.62
C GLY A 39 5.26 -6.02 4.65
N PHE A 40 4.03 -5.88 5.11
CA PHE A 40 2.94 -5.36 4.29
C PHE A 40 3.07 -3.87 3.96
N MET A 41 3.63 -3.07 4.86
CA MET A 41 3.95 -1.67 4.62
C MET A 41 4.98 -1.52 3.49
N VAL A 42 6.02 -2.37 3.46
CA VAL A 42 7.00 -2.39 2.37
C VAL A 42 6.37 -2.85 1.06
N CYS A 43 5.61 -3.94 1.08
CA CYS A 43 4.94 -4.46 -0.14
C CYS A 43 3.95 -3.45 -0.73
N SER A 44 3.15 -2.78 0.09
CA SER A 44 2.22 -1.74 -0.37
C SER A 44 2.95 -0.50 -0.90
N GLY A 45 4.07 -0.11 -0.30
CA GLY A 45 4.94 0.94 -0.84
C GLY A 45 5.49 0.60 -2.22
N ILE A 46 5.97 -0.64 -2.42
CA ILE A 46 6.46 -1.12 -3.73
C ILE A 46 5.33 -1.13 -4.75
N LEU A 47 4.15 -1.63 -4.39
CA LEU A 47 2.97 -1.66 -5.27
C LEU A 47 2.56 -0.25 -5.71
N GLY A 48 2.55 0.71 -4.78
CA GLY A 48 2.27 2.11 -5.07
C GLY A 48 3.31 2.73 -6.01
N TYR A 49 4.60 2.47 -5.76
CA TYR A 49 5.69 2.94 -6.62
C TYR A 49 5.60 2.38 -8.04
N LEU A 50 5.35 1.08 -8.19
CA LEU A 50 5.19 0.44 -9.49
C LEU A 50 3.95 0.97 -10.23
N SER A 51 2.83 1.15 -9.50
CA SER A 51 1.60 1.70 -10.08
C SER A 51 1.77 3.15 -10.54
N TRP A 52 2.57 3.94 -9.80
CA TRP A 52 2.93 5.32 -10.17
C TRP A 52 3.85 5.37 -11.39
N ASN A 53 4.85 4.49 -11.45
CA ASN A 53 5.78 4.42 -12.59
C ASN A 53 5.02 4.03 -13.87
N ALA A 54 4.17 2.99 -13.78
CA ALA A 54 3.31 2.57 -14.88
C ALA A 54 2.29 3.65 -15.30
N TYR A 55 1.80 4.48 -14.37
CA TYR A 55 0.97 5.64 -14.72
C TYR A 55 1.77 6.69 -15.48
N ARG A 56 3.04 6.90 -15.12
CA ARG A 56 3.90 7.90 -15.77
C ARG A 56 4.33 7.50 -17.18
N ASP A 57 4.38 6.21 -17.47
CA ASP A 57 4.68 5.66 -18.81
C ASP A 57 3.49 5.72 -19.79
N LEU A 58 2.27 6.08 -19.34
CA LEU A 58 1.01 6.10 -20.12
C LEU A 58 0.51 7.50 -20.48
#